data_AF-A0A5C3LDA3-F1
#
_entry.id   AF-A0A5C3LDA3-F1
#
_cell.length_a   1.000
_cell.length_b   1.000
_cell.length_c   1.000
_cell.angle_alpha   90.00
_cell.angle_beta   90.00
_cell.angle_gamma   90.00
#
_symmetry.space_group_name_H-M   'P 1'
#
loop_
_entity.id
_entity.type
_entity.pdbx_description
1 polymer ?
#
loop_
_entity_poly.entity_id
_entity_poly.type
_entity_poly.pdbx_seq_one_letter_code
_entity_poly.pdbx_strand_id
1 'polypeptide(L)' 'IPELMIIAIEDRNILFDTVMELTLNNNTGILDLRGIIYSGENHFNCQVIDVDGSIWFHDGITTQSSCLFEGHVEN' A
#
# COMPACT_ATOMS: atom_id res chain seq x y z
N ILE A 1 3.70 -14.62 -11.86
CA ILE A 1 3.61 -13.61 -10.80
C ILE A 1 2.37 -12.76 -11.09
N PRO A 2 1.47 -12.53 -10.13
CA PRO A 2 0.27 -11.72 -10.36
C PRO A 2 0.63 -10.24 -10.61
N GLU A 3 -0.20 -9.53 -11.36
CA GLU A 3 -0.04 -8.08 -11.59
C GLU A 3 -0.40 -7.25 -10.35
N LEU A 4 -1.27 -7.77 -9.49
CA LEU A 4 -1.66 -7.17 -8.21
C LEU A 4 -1.78 -8.27 -7.15
N MET A 5 -1.18 -8.05 -5.99
CA MET A 5 -1.27 -8.93 -4.83
C MET A 5 -1.80 -8.15 -3.64
N ILE A 6 -2.78 -8.71 -2.94
CA ILE A 6 -3.34 -8.13 -1.72
C ILE A 6 -2.98 -9.06 -0.56
N ILE A 7 -2.36 -8.51 0.47
CA ILE A 7 -1.97 -9.23 1.68
C ILE A 7 -2.71 -8.60 2.86
N ALA A 8 -3.53 -9.40 3.53
CA ALA A 8 -4.17 -9.00 4.78
C ALA A 8 -3.32 -9.47 5.96
N ILE A 9 -3.06 -8.58 6.91
CA ILE A 9 -2.24 -8.88 8.09
C ILE A 9 -2.93 -8.37 9.35
N GLU A 10 -2.99 -9.21 10.38
CA GLU A 10 -3.65 -8.92 11.66
C GLU A 10 -2.66 -8.54 12.78
N ASP A 11 -1.54 -7.92 12.42
CA ASP A 11 -0.55 -7.42 13.37
C ASP A 11 -0.50 -5.89 13.33
N ARG A 12 -0.22 -5.28 14.48
CA ARG A 12 -0.14 -3.83 14.66
C ARG A 12 1.28 -3.29 14.56
N ASN A 13 2.30 -4.16 14.62
CA ASN A 13 3.71 -3.76 14.68
C ASN A 13 4.48 -4.29 13.47
N ILE A 14 4.06 -3.90 12.28
CA ILE A 14 4.73 -4.29 11.03
C ILE A 14 5.39 -3.09 10.39
N LEU A 15 6.60 -3.33 9.89
CA LEU A 15 7.27 -2.46 8.94
C LEU A 15 7.15 -3.10 7.55
N PHE A 16 6.90 -2.27 6.56
CA PHE A 16 6.80 -2.70 5.16
C PHE A 16 7.94 -2.07 4.37
N ASP A 17 8.58 -2.89 3.56
CA ASP A 17 9.46 -2.39 2.51
C ASP A 17 8.62 -1.94 1.31
N THR A 18 9.19 -1.06 0.49
CA THR A 18 8.55 -0.54 -0.73
C THR A 18 8.52 -1.57 -1.86
N VAL A 19 9.21 -2.69 -1.68
CA VAL A 19 9.39 -3.75 -2.66
C VAL A 19 9.30 -5.12 -1.98
N MET A 20 8.65 -6.08 -2.65
CA MET A 20 8.56 -7.47 -2.23
C MET A 20 9.03 -8.41 -3.34
N GLU A 21 9.92 -9.33 -3.00
CA GLU A 21 10.24 -10.46 -3.88
C GLU A 21 9.24 -11.60 -3.67
N LEU A 22 8.60 -12.06 -4.75
CA LEU A 22 7.65 -13.17 -4.74
C LEU A 22 8.15 -14.32 -5.61
N THR A 23 8.32 -15.49 -5.00
CA THR A 23 8.68 -16.72 -5.71
C THR A 23 7.49 -17.70 -5.76
N LEU A 24 7.06 -18.07 -6.97
CA LEU A 24 5.98 -19.02 -7.24
C LEU A 24 6.42 -20.04 -8.29
N ASN A 25 6.37 -21.33 -7.95
CA ASN A 25 6.73 -22.44 -8.85
C ASN A 25 8.10 -22.23 -9.53
N ASN A 26 9.12 -21.88 -8.75
CA ASN A 26 10.48 -21.56 -9.21
C ASN A 26 10.60 -20.33 -10.13
N ASN A 27 9.56 -19.51 -10.25
CA ASN A 27 9.63 -18.20 -10.90
C ASN A 27 9.64 -17.10 -9.85
N THR A 28 10.60 -16.20 -9.94
CA THR A 28 10.74 -15.05 -9.04
C THR A 28 10.35 -13.77 -9.77
N GLY A 29 9.63 -12.89 -9.09
CA GLY A 29 9.36 -11.54 -9.57
C GLY A 29 9.35 -10.54 -8.42
N ILE A 30 9.39 -9.27 -8.80
CA ILE A 30 9.40 -8.14 -7.89
C ILE A 30 8.04 -7.46 -7.97
N LEU A 31 7.45 -7.16 -6.81
CA LEU A 31 6.22 -6.40 -6.66
C LEU A 31 6.54 -5.10 -5.93
N ASP A 32 6.17 -3.97 -6.53
CA ASP A 32 6.22 -2.67 -5.86
C ASP A 32 5.01 -2.51 -4.95
N LEU A 33 5.20 -1.89 -3.79
CA LEU A 33 4.11 -1.50 -2.91
C LEU A 33 3.29 -0.38 -3.59
N ARG A 34 2.00 -0.65 -3.84
CA ARG A 34 1.07 0.30 -4.49
C ARG A 34 0.03 0.89 -3.56
N GLY A 35 -0.09 0.36 -2.35
CA GLY A 35 -0.89 1.00 -1.33
C GLY A 35 -0.95 0.19 -0.05
N ILE A 36 -1.38 0.86 1.01
CA ILE A 36 -1.60 0.29 2.33
C ILE A 36 -2.99 0.72 2.79
N ILE A 37 -3.75 -0.22 3.34
CA ILE A 37 -5.04 0.04 3.97
C ILE A 37 -4.88 -0.28 5.45
N TYR A 38 -5.05 0.74 6.29
CA TYR A 38 -5.11 0.58 7.73
C TYR A 38 -6.58 0.55 8.15
N SER A 39 -7.04 -0.62 8.60
CA SER A 39 -8.41 -0.79 9.10
C SER A 39 -8.41 -1.00 10.62
N GLY A 40 -9.30 -0.31 11.33
CA GLY A 40 -9.51 -0.50 12.75
C GLY A 40 -10.88 -0.02 13.19
N GLU A 41 -11.50 -0.76 14.11
CA GLU A 41 -12.85 -0.47 14.61
C GLU A 41 -13.87 -0.36 13.45
N ASN A 42 -14.42 0.85 13.21
CA ASN A 42 -15.43 1.12 12.19
C ASN A 42 -14.92 2.07 11.08
N HIS A 43 -13.61 2.28 10.99
CA HIS A 43 -13.00 3.22 10.06
C HIS A 43 -11.75 2.63 9.40
N PHE A 44 -11.46 3.09 8.19
CA PHE A 44 -10.20 2.80 7.52
C PHE A 44 -9.59 4.09 7.01
N ASN A 45 -8.28 4.10 6.90
CA ASN A 45 -7.58 5.04 6.05
C ASN A 45 -6.62 4.27 5.14
N CYS A 46 -6.18 4.90 4.07
CA CYS A 46 -5.25 4.30 3.14
C CYS A 46 -4.25 5.31 2.59
N GLN A 47 -3.14 4.76 2.13
CA GLN A 47 -2.13 5.44 1.35
C GLN A 47 -2.03 4.73 0.01
N VAL A 48 -2.14 5.47 -1.08
CA VAL A 48 -1.99 4.99 -2.46
C VAL A 48 -0.67 5.53 -3.00
N ILE A 49 0.12 4.66 -3.64
CA ILE A 49 1.44 5.00 -4.17
C ILE A 49 1.39 4.93 -5.70
N ASP A 50 1.52 6.08 -6.34
CA ASP A 50 1.50 6.18 -7.80
C ASP A 50 2.82 5.67 -8.43
N VAL A 51 2.83 5.48 -9.75
CA VAL A 51 3.98 4.96 -10.52
C VAL A 51 5.24 5.79 -10.30
N ASP A 52 5.08 7.09 -10.13
CA ASP A 52 6.20 8.00 -9.88
C ASP A 52 6.75 7.93 -8.45
N GLY A 53 6.04 7.30 -7.51
CA GLY A 53 6.39 7.25 -6.08
C GLY A 53 5.60 8.24 -5.21
N SER A 54 4.70 9.04 -5.78
CA SER A 54 3.84 9.96 -5.04
C SER A 54 2.86 9.23 -4.13
N ILE A 55 2.76 9.68 -2.88
CA ILE A 55 1.91 9.10 -1.84
C ILE A 55 0.65 9.95 -1.67
N TRP A 56 -0.50 9.31 -1.77
CA TRP A 56 -1.83 9.92 -1.69
C TRP A 56 -2.65 9.30 -0.57
N PHE A 57 -3.03 10.08 0.41
CA PHE A 57 -3.86 9.68 1.54
C PHE A 57 -5.34 9.80 1.27
N HIS A 58 -6.12 8.86 1.80
CA HIS A 58 -7.57 8.89 1.78
C HIS A 58 -8.16 8.22 3.03
N ASP A 59 -9.16 8.84 3.66
CA ASP A 59 -9.85 8.31 4.84
C ASP A 59 -11.36 8.19 4.66
N GLY A 60 -11.91 8.58 3.50
CA GLY A 60 -13.34 8.52 3.20
C GLY A 60 -14.25 9.41 4.07
N ILE A 61 -13.70 10.14 5.04
CA ILE A 61 -14.44 11.01 5.96
C ILE A 61 -14.00 12.45 5.72
N THR A 62 -12.73 12.73 6.01
CA THR A 62 -12.13 14.07 5.88
C THR A 62 -11.81 14.35 4.42
N THR A 63 -11.31 13.36 3.70
CA THR A 63 -10.86 13.51 2.30
C THR A 63 -12.02 13.52 1.31
N GLN A 64 -13.22 13.11 1.73
CA GLN A 64 -14.44 13.04 0.91
C GLN A 64 -14.20 12.29 -0.41
N SER A 65 -14.24 12.97 -1.55
CA SER A 65 -14.02 12.38 -2.89
C SER A 65 -12.62 12.63 -3.44
N SER A 66 -11.71 13.21 -2.65
CA SER A 66 -10.35 13.56 -3.07
C SER A 66 -9.32 12.71 -2.32
N CYS A 67 -8.12 12.61 -2.85
CA CYS A 67 -6.96 12.17 -2.09
C CYS A 67 -6.08 13.38 -1.75
N LEU A 68 -5.39 13.30 -0.63
CA LEU A 68 -4.46 14.34 -0.18
C LEU A 68 -3.03 13.88 -0.45
N PHE A 69 -2.23 14.72 -1.10
CA PHE A 69 -0.82 14.43 -1.30
C PHE A 69 -0.09 14.46 0.06
N GLU A 70 0.61 13.38 0.41
CA GLU A 70 1.37 13.27 1.66
C GLU A 70 2.89 13.31 1.46
N GLY A 71 3.37 13.03 0.25
CA GLY A 71 4.79 13.05 -0.03
C GLY A 71 5.19 12.07 -1.11
N HIS A 72 6.40 11.54 -0.99
CA HIS A 72 7.00 10.66 -1.96
C HIS A 72 7.76 9.54 -1.25
N VAL A 73 7.81 8.36 -1.85
CA VAL A 73 8.62 7.26 -1.33
C VAL A 73 10.10 7.66 -1.41
N GLU A 74 10.78 7.73 -0.27
CA GLU A 74 12.23 7.92 -0.22
C GLU A 74 12.93 6.56 -0.40
N ASN A 75 13.96 6.52 -1.24
CA ASN A 75 14.80 5.33 -1.47
C ASN A 75 15.88 5.20 -0.41
#